data_AF-A0A534S2V3-F1
#
_entry.id   AF-A0A534S2V3-F1
#
_cell.length_a   1.000
_cell.length_b   1.000
_cell.length_c   1.000
_cell.angle_alpha   90.00
_cell.angle_beta   90.00
_cell.angle_gamma   90.00
#
_symmetry.space_group_name_H-M   'P 1'
#
loop_
_entity.id
_entity.type
_entity.pdbx_description
1 polymer ?
#
loop_
_entity_poly.entity_id
_entity_poly.type
_entity_poly.pdbx_seq_one_letter_code
_entity_poly.pdbx_strand_id
1 'polypeptide(L)' 'NVLAEYPIAIVREAADTAGARAFVELVLSPEGQRVLGRHGLLPGPVPVASPR' A
#
# COMPACT_ATOMS: atom_id res chain seq x y z
N ASN A 1 18.18 6.61 -10.83
CA ASN A 1 17.05 5.74 -10.42
C ASN A 1 16.06 6.63 -9.70
N VAL A 2 14.80 6.71 -10.15
CA VAL A 2 13.74 7.47 -9.46
C VAL A 2 12.98 6.48 -8.60
N LEU A 3 12.88 6.79 -7.32
CA LEU A 3 12.19 5.96 -6.37
C LEU A 3 10.76 6.49 -6.24
N ALA A 4 9.78 5.66 -6.62
CA ALA A 4 8.38 6.07 -6.68
C ALA A 4 7.66 5.68 -5.39
N GLU A 5 7.04 6.67 -4.75
CA GLU A 5 6.20 6.48 -3.57
C GLU A 5 4.73 6.43 -4.03
N TYR A 6 4.06 5.30 -3.77
CA TYR A 6 2.66 5.08 -4.12
C TYR A 6 1.82 4.93 -2.85
N PRO A 7 1.35 6.04 -2.25
CA PRO A 7 0.53 5.96 -1.06
C PRO A 7 -0.83 5.32 -1.38
N ILE A 8 -1.29 4.47 -0.47
CA ILE A 8 -2.65 3.90 -0.48
C ILE A 8 -3.36 4.28 0.82
N ALA A 9 -4.61 4.72 0.72
CA ALA A 9 -5.40 5.15 1.87
C ALA A 9 -6.90 4.87 1.65
N ILE A 10 -7.63 4.74 2.76
CA ILE A 10 -9.10 4.67 2.75
C ILE A 10 -9.65 6.11 2.70
N VAL A 11 -10.57 6.37 1.77
CA VAL A 11 -11.23 7.68 1.66
C VAL A 11 -12.34 7.82 2.71
N ARG A 12 -12.58 9.06 3.16
CA ARG A 12 -13.50 9.36 4.28
C ARG A 12 -14.95 8.97 3.99
N GLU A 13 -15.37 9.02 2.73
CA GLU A 13 -16.73 8.72 2.26
C GLU A 13 -16.78 7.38 1.50
N ALA A 14 -15.92 6.42 1.88
CA ALA A 14 -15.96 5.09 1.29
C ALA A 14 -17.34 4.45 1.52
N ALA A 15 -18.02 4.07 0.43
CA ALA A 15 -19.33 3.42 0.52
C ALA A 15 -19.28 2.07 1.26
N ASP A 16 -18.12 1.40 1.20
CA ASP A 16 -17.81 0.20 1.99
C ASP A 16 -16.45 0.36 2.69
N THR A 17 -16.49 0.94 3.90
CA THR A 17 -15.29 1.14 4.72
C THR A 17 -14.65 -0.19 5.16
N ALA A 18 -15.45 -1.22 5.40
CA ALA A 18 -14.96 -2.52 5.86
C ALA A 18 -14.18 -3.23 4.74
N GLY A 19 -14.75 -3.27 3.53
CA GLY A 19 -14.08 -3.79 2.34
C GLY A 19 -12.83 -3.00 1.97
N ALA A 20 -12.89 -1.67 2.04
CA ALA A 20 -11.72 -0.82 1.80
C ALA A 20 -10.57 -1.12 2.78
N ARG A 21 -10.90 -1.34 4.07
CA ARG A 21 -9.91 -1.74 5.07
C ARG A 21 -9.31 -3.11 4.79
N ALA A 22 -10.14 -4.11 4.52
CA ALA A 22 -9.69 -5.45 4.19
C ALA A 22 -8.79 -5.46 2.94
N PHE A 23 -9.10 -4.62 1.94
CA PHE A 23 -8.29 -4.46 0.75
C PHE A 23 -6.91 -3.85 1.05
N VAL A 24 -6.85 -2.77 1.83
CA VAL A 24 -5.57 -2.15 2.23
C VAL A 24 -4.73 -3.15 3.02
N GLU A 25 -5.33 -3.90 3.95
CA GLU A 25 -4.65 -4.94 4.71
C GLU A 25 -4.09 -6.04 3.79
N LEU A 26 -4.85 -6.47 2.77
CA LEU A 26 -4.38 -7.44 1.77
C LEU A 26 -3.21 -6.89 0.95
N VAL A 27 -3.32 -5.67 0.43
CA VAL A 27 -2.27 -5.02 -0.39
C VAL A 27 -0.96 -4.91 0.39
N LEU A 28 -1.02 -4.61 1.69
CA LEU A 28 0.15 -4.49 2.56
C LEU A 28 0.67 -5.83 3.11
N SER A 29 -0.09 -6.92 2.96
CA SER A 29 0.32 -8.25 3.44
C SER A 29 1.48 -8.84 2.61
N PRO A 30 2.22 -9.83 3.15
CA PRO A 30 3.25 -10.54 2.39
C PRO A 30 2.74 -11.18 1.10
N GLU A 31 1.50 -11.70 1.12
CA GLU A 31 0.89 -12.29 -0.06
C GLU A 31 0.55 -11.24 -1.13
N GLY A 32 -0.04 -10.12 -0.73
CA GLY A 32 -0.34 -9.00 -1.63
C GLY A 32 0.92 -8.45 -2.27
N GLN A 33 1.98 -8.24 -1.48
CA GLN A 33 3.29 -7.80 -1.98
C GLN A 33 3.91 -8.81 -2.96
N ARG A 34 3.75 -10.11 -2.72
CA ARG A 34 4.17 -11.16 -3.66
C ARG A 34 3.40 -11.08 -4.99
N VAL A 35 2.09 -10.84 -4.94
CA VAL A 35 1.26 -10.69 -6.15
C VAL A 35 1.69 -9.46 -6.94
N LEU A 36 1.81 -8.31 -6.28
CA LEU A 36 2.25 -7.05 -6.88
C LEU A 36 3.65 -7.17 -7.49
N GLY A 37 4.59 -7.82 -6.80
CA GLY A 37 5.95 -8.06 -7.28
C GLY A 37 6.00 -8.86 -8.59
N ARG A 38 5.09 -9.82 -8.80
CA ARG A 38 4.99 -10.56 -10.08
C ARG A 38 4.61 -9.66 -11.27
N HIS A 39 3.98 -8.52 -11.00
CA HIS A 39 3.59 -7.54 -12.00
C HIS A 39 4.55 -6.33 -12.05
N GLY A 40 5.69 -6.39 -11.35
CA GLY A 40 6.68 -5.29 -11.32
C GLY A 40 6.33 -4.14 -10.37
N LEU A 41 5.30 -4.30 -9.54
CA LEU A 41 4.89 -3.32 -8.53
C LEU A 41 5.60 -3.64 -7.22
N LEU A 42 6.83 -3.13 -7.08
CA LEU A 42 7.65 -3.35 -5.90
C LEU A 42 7.31 -2.32 -4.81
N PRO A 43 7.38 -2.69 -3.52
CA PRO A 43 7.22 -1.75 -2.44
C PRO A 43 8.28 -0.64 -2.56
N GLY A 44 7.82 0.61 -2.45
CA GLY A 44 8.72 1.71 -2.16
C GLY A 44 9.44 1.47 -0.82
N PRO A 45 10.57 2.13 -0.57
CA PRO A 45 11.21 2.08 0.73
C PRO A 45 10.20 2.50 1.78
N VAL A 46 10.20 1.77 2.89
CA VAL A 46 9.38 2.11 4.05
C VAL A 46 9.76 3.54 4.44
N PRO A 47 8.80 4.49 4.54
CA PRO A 47 9.11 5.83 4.99
C PRO A 47 9.71 5.72 6.39
N VAL A 48 11.02 5.97 6.52
CA VAL A 48 11.63 6.18 7.83
C VAL A 48 10.97 7.44 8.38
N ALA A 49 10.28 7.33 9.51
CA ALA A 49 9.68 8.48 10.17
C ALA A 49 10.76 9.56 10.31
N SER A 50 10.57 10.69 9.63
CA SER A 50 11.53 11.80 9.71
C SER A 50 11.65 12.22 11.18
N PRO A 51 12.86 12.28 11.76
CA PRO A 51 13.02 12.94 13.04
C PRO A 51 12.63 14.40 12.84
N ARG A 52 11.62 14.85 13.59
CA ARG A 52 11.26 16.27 13.66
C ARG A 52 12.36 17.04 14.38
#